data_AF-A0ABD1LFQ1-F1
#
_entry.id   AF-A0ABD1LFQ1-F1
#
_cell.length_a   1.000
_cell.length_b   1.000
_cell.length_c   1.000
_cell.angle_alpha   90.00
_cell.angle_beta   90.00
_cell.angle_gamma   90.00
#
_symmetry.space_group_name_H-M   'P 1'
#
loop_
_entity.id
_entity.type
_entity.pdbx_description
1 polymer ?
#
loop_
_entity_poly.entity_id
_entity_poly.type
_entity_poly.pdbx_seq_one_letter_code
_entity_poly.pdbx_strand_id
1 'polypeptide(L)'
;MFAPTKIWRRWHCKINVNQNRYAMVSAIPSLVLASGNLVESDPKLPLVISDFIGGVEKTKEAIKVLKQIGAYPDAEKAKDNHGISHKDPLIVYGTKGAKIVKAFRNVPDVEVANVEKLNLLKLAAGGHLGRFTMSAFEKLDSVYGFFDKSFEKKKGYEFPGLKMVSSYLARIINSDEVHSIVRSIKDYKRAKLKKNPLSMSAIGSRSN
;
A
#
# COMPACT_ATOMS: atom_id res chain seq x y z
N MET A 1 -26.91 -2.68 34.40
CA MET A 1 -26.56 -1.94 33.17
C MET A 1 -27.74 -1.98 32.20
N PHE A 2 -28.08 -0.87 31.56
CA PHE A 2 -29.26 -0.70 30.69
C PHE A 2 -29.21 -1.53 29.39
N ALA A 3 -28.03 -1.83 28.86
CA ALA A 3 -27.86 -2.65 27.64
C ALA A 3 -26.66 -3.61 27.77
N PRO A 4 -26.85 -4.79 28.40
CA PRO A 4 -25.80 -5.80 28.49
C PRO A 4 -25.51 -6.41 27.11
N THR A 5 -24.29 -6.90 26.92
CA THR A 5 -23.88 -7.58 25.68
C THR A 5 -24.66 -8.87 25.50
N LYS A 6 -25.33 -8.99 24.34
CA LYS A 6 -26.13 -10.15 23.97
C LYS A 6 -25.35 -11.06 23.02
N ILE A 7 -25.58 -12.36 23.13
CA ILE A 7 -24.89 -13.38 22.31
C ILE A 7 -25.15 -13.16 20.82
N TRP A 8 -26.38 -12.78 20.45
CA TRP A 8 -26.80 -12.57 19.06
C TRP A 8 -26.43 -11.20 18.47
N ARG A 9 -25.43 -10.52 19.05
CA ARG A 9 -24.84 -9.33 18.41
C ARG A 9 -24.28 -9.74 17.03
N ARG A 10 -24.49 -8.92 16.01
CA ARG A 10 -23.96 -9.18 14.66
C ARG A 10 -22.46 -8.90 14.62
N TRP A 11 -21.65 -9.96 14.67
CA TRP A 11 -20.17 -9.87 14.65
C TRP A 11 -19.57 -9.89 13.24
N HIS A 12 -20.21 -10.61 12.32
CA HIS A 12 -19.69 -10.81 10.97
C HIS A 12 -20.38 -9.92 9.94
N CYS A 13 -19.56 -9.32 9.08
CA CYS A 13 -20.00 -8.57 7.91
C CYS A 13 -19.60 -9.33 6.64
N LYS A 14 -20.58 -9.69 5.82
CA LYS A 14 -20.35 -10.31 4.51
C LYS A 14 -19.94 -9.22 3.51
N ILE A 15 -18.82 -9.43 2.82
CA ILE A 15 -18.30 -8.52 1.81
C ILE A 15 -18.48 -9.17 0.43
N ASN A 16 -18.74 -8.36 -0.59
CA ASN A 16 -18.82 -8.85 -1.96
C ASN A 16 -17.47 -9.39 -2.43
N VAL A 17 -17.49 -10.54 -3.09
CA VAL A 17 -16.28 -11.22 -3.54
C VAL A 17 -15.46 -10.34 -4.49
N ASN A 18 -16.12 -9.62 -5.40
CA ASN A 18 -15.45 -8.70 -6.33
C ASN A 18 -14.80 -7.50 -5.63
N GLN A 19 -15.44 -6.94 -4.60
CA GLN A 19 -14.85 -5.85 -3.80
C GLN A 19 -13.63 -6.33 -3.03
N ASN A 20 -13.70 -7.53 -2.44
CA ASN A 20 -12.55 -8.11 -1.76
C ASN A 20 -11.39 -8.35 -2.74
N ARG A 21 -11.68 -8.89 -3.94
CA ARG A 21 -10.66 -9.08 -5.00
C ARG A 21 -10.07 -7.76 -5.49
N TYR A 22 -10.88 -6.72 -5.64
CA TYR A 22 -10.40 -5.37 -5.97
C TYR A 22 -9.42 -4.86 -4.90
N ALA A 23 -9.79 -4.98 -3.62
CA ALA A 23 -8.95 -4.55 -2.51
C ALA A 23 -7.60 -5.31 -2.49
N MET A 24 -7.64 -6.62 -2.75
CA MET A 24 -6.43 -7.45 -2.89
C MET A 24 -5.52 -6.94 -4.00
N VAL A 25 -6.07 -6.68 -5.18
CA VAL A 25 -5.30 -6.19 -6.34
C VAL A 25 -4.70 -4.82 -6.06
N SER A 26 -5.45 -3.91 -5.41
CA SER A 26 -4.94 -2.59 -5.03
C SER A 26 -3.83 -2.62 -3.99
N ALA A 27 -3.71 -3.70 -3.22
CA ALA A 27 -2.70 -3.85 -2.17
C ALA A 27 -1.38 -4.46 -2.65
N ILE A 28 -1.35 -5.06 -3.85
CA ILE A 28 -0.15 -5.63 -4.47
C ILE A 28 0.86 -4.56 -4.92
N PRO A 29 0.47 -3.49 -5.65
CA PRO A 29 1.39 -2.42 -6.00
C PRO A 29 1.83 -1.68 -4.74
N SER A 30 3.13 -1.57 -4.53
CA SER A 30 3.70 -1.32 -3.22
C SER A 30 4.03 0.15 -2.95
N LEU A 31 3.43 0.74 -1.92
CA LEU A 31 3.82 2.02 -1.30
C LEU A 31 4.70 1.77 -0.05
N VAL A 32 5.83 1.08 -0.22
CA VAL A 32 6.61 0.51 0.90
C VAL A 32 7.15 1.56 1.88
N LEU A 33 7.68 2.67 1.34
CA LEU A 33 8.29 3.73 2.17
C LEU A 33 7.26 4.45 3.05
N ALA A 34 6.03 4.61 2.56
CA ALA A 34 4.96 5.27 3.32
C ALA A 34 4.45 4.40 4.49
N SER A 35 4.69 3.09 4.46
CA SER A 35 4.28 2.14 5.49
C SER A 35 5.23 2.08 6.69
N GLY A 36 6.39 2.75 6.63
CA GLY A 36 7.35 2.80 7.73
C GLY A 36 8.30 1.60 7.83
N ASN A 37 8.46 0.87 6.73
CA ASN A 37 9.44 -0.22 6.59
C ASN A 37 10.86 0.39 6.47
N LEU A 38 11.78 -0.11 7.30
CA LEU A 38 13.18 0.27 7.31
C LEU A 38 13.91 -0.46 6.19
N VAL A 39 13.97 0.23 5.07
CA VAL A 39 14.64 -0.24 3.87
C VAL A 39 15.87 0.64 3.66
N GLU A 40 17.00 0.25 4.24
CA GLU A 40 18.22 1.08 4.30
C GLU A 40 19.05 1.02 3.00
N SER A 41 18.82 0.03 2.14
CA SER A 41 19.65 -0.24 0.94
C SER A 41 18.79 -0.39 -0.31
N ASP A 42 19.04 0.42 -1.35
CA ASP A 42 18.30 0.51 -2.62
C ASP A 42 17.70 -0.81 -3.14
N PRO A 43 16.50 -1.23 -2.74
CA PRO A 43 15.89 -2.42 -3.30
C PRO A 43 15.02 -1.98 -4.46
N LYS A 44 15.24 -2.59 -5.62
CA LYS A 44 14.31 -2.48 -6.73
C LYS A 44 12.95 -3.00 -6.24
N LEU A 45 11.98 -2.10 -6.09
CA LEU A 45 10.60 -2.45 -5.77
C LEU A 45 9.86 -2.74 -7.10
N PRO A 46 9.14 -3.86 -7.21
CA PRO A 46 8.96 -4.94 -6.24
C PRO A 46 10.23 -5.80 -6.08
N LEU A 47 10.57 -6.19 -4.85
CA LEU A 47 11.73 -7.04 -4.59
C LEU A 47 11.41 -8.48 -5.02
N VAL A 48 11.92 -8.87 -6.19
CA VAL A 48 11.76 -10.23 -6.73
C VAL A 48 13.03 -11.04 -6.48
N ILE A 49 12.89 -12.17 -5.81
CA ILE A 49 13.97 -13.07 -5.46
C ILE A 49 13.79 -14.39 -6.21
N SER A 50 14.90 -15.07 -6.48
CA SER A 50 14.91 -16.36 -7.16
C SER A 50 14.21 -17.46 -6.35
N ASP A 51 13.70 -18.47 -7.07
CA ASP A 51 12.97 -19.62 -6.51
C ASP A 51 13.79 -20.47 -5.53
N PHE A 52 15.11 -20.26 -5.44
CA PHE A 52 16.00 -20.94 -4.49
C PHE A 52 15.56 -20.78 -3.03
N ILE A 53 14.87 -19.68 -2.69
CA ILE A 53 14.31 -19.47 -1.35
C ILE A 53 13.28 -20.55 -0.97
N GLY A 54 12.56 -21.11 -1.95
CA GLY A 54 11.59 -22.17 -1.72
C GLY A 54 12.19 -23.43 -1.10
N GLY A 55 13.51 -23.64 -1.26
CA GLY A 55 14.27 -24.76 -0.71
C GLY A 55 14.81 -24.55 0.71
N VAL A 56 14.69 -23.36 1.27
CA VAL A 56 15.24 -23.05 2.60
C VAL A 56 14.43 -23.76 3.69
N GLU A 57 15.11 -24.57 4.49
CA GLU A 57 14.49 -25.32 5.60
C GLU A 57 14.86 -24.76 6.97
N LYS A 58 16.08 -24.24 7.12
CA LYS A 58 16.61 -23.82 8.41
C LYS A 58 16.43 -22.31 8.61
N THR A 59 16.03 -21.92 9.81
CA THR A 59 15.89 -20.51 10.23
C THR A 59 17.20 -19.74 10.10
N LYS A 60 18.34 -20.38 10.37
CA LYS A 60 19.67 -19.76 10.21
C LYS A 60 19.94 -19.32 8.76
N GLU A 61 19.51 -20.12 7.79
CA GLU A 61 19.64 -19.80 6.37
C GLU A 61 18.66 -18.70 5.97
N ALA A 62 17.43 -18.74 6.48
CA ALA A 62 16.45 -17.68 6.27
C ALA A 62 16.94 -16.29 6.76
N ILE A 63 17.58 -16.24 7.94
CA ILE A 63 18.18 -14.99 8.46
C ILE A 63 19.31 -14.49 7.56
N LYS A 64 20.14 -15.39 7.02
CA LYS A 64 21.21 -14.99 6.07
C LYS A 64 20.62 -14.37 4.80
N VAL A 65 19.55 -14.95 4.27
CA VAL A 65 18.85 -14.44 3.10
C VAL A 65 18.27 -13.06 3.38
N LEU A 66 17.59 -12.86 4.51
CA LEU A 66 17.04 -11.53 4.88
C LEU A 66 18.13 -10.47 5.04
N LYS A 67 19.29 -10.84 5.59
CA LYS A 67 20.45 -9.94 5.71
C LYS A 67 21.03 -9.55 4.35
N GLN A 68 21.12 -10.50 3.41
CA GLN A 68 21.59 -10.22 2.05
C GLN A 68 20.64 -9.30 1.28
N ILE A 69 19.34 -9.41 1.54
CA ILE A 69 18.30 -8.60 0.90
C ILE A 69 18.20 -7.20 1.52
N GLY A 70 18.75 -7.00 2.73
CA GLY A 70 18.60 -5.74 3.47
C GLY A 70 17.22 -5.59 4.14
N ALA A 71 16.43 -6.66 4.24
CA ALA A 71 15.11 -6.67 4.90
C ALA A 71 15.17 -7.14 6.37
N TYR A 72 16.36 -7.46 6.85
CA TYR A 72 16.59 -7.89 8.24
C TYR A 72 16.45 -6.77 9.29
N PRO A 73 16.76 -5.48 9.03
CA PRO A 73 16.51 -4.39 9.98
C PRO A 73 15.05 -4.29 10.43
N ASP A 74 14.09 -4.53 9.53
CA ASP A 74 12.66 -4.60 9.88
C ASP A 74 12.36 -5.73 10.87
N ALA A 75 13.00 -6.90 10.70
CA ALA A 75 12.86 -8.02 11.63
C ALA A 75 13.59 -7.79 12.97
N GLU A 76 14.62 -6.94 13.02
CA GLU A 76 15.28 -6.56 14.28
C GLU A 76 14.49 -5.52 15.06
N LYS A 77 13.88 -4.54 14.38
CA LYS A 77 12.95 -3.57 14.99
C LYS A 77 11.83 -4.27 15.75
N ALA A 78 11.35 -5.41 15.25
CA ALA A 78 10.37 -6.25 15.92
C ALA A 78 10.83 -6.79 17.27
N LYS A 79 12.13 -7.12 17.39
CA LYS A 79 12.70 -7.68 18.60
C LYS A 79 12.75 -6.65 19.73
N ASP A 80 13.05 -5.39 19.41
CA ASP A 80 13.16 -4.32 20.40
C ASP A 80 11.80 -3.84 20.92
N ASN A 81 10.74 -4.02 20.12
CA ASN A 81 9.38 -3.64 20.48
C ASN A 81 8.63 -4.77 21.22
N HIS A 82 8.93 -4.94 22.51
CA HIS A 82 8.21 -5.86 23.39
C HIS A 82 6.79 -5.33 23.74
N GLY A 83 5.83 -5.48 22.83
CA GLY A 83 4.41 -5.22 23.11
C GLY A 83 3.54 -4.89 21.91
N ILE A 84 4.14 -4.44 20.79
CA ILE A 84 3.42 -4.11 19.55
C ILE A 84 4.16 -4.79 18.40
N SER A 85 3.64 -5.94 17.96
CA SER A 85 4.16 -6.65 16.78
C SER A 85 3.84 -5.88 15.50
N HIS A 86 4.88 -5.45 14.79
CA HIS A 86 4.79 -4.81 13.48
C HIS A 86 5.09 -5.88 12.43
N LYS A 87 4.06 -6.47 11.82
CA LYS A 87 4.14 -7.73 11.05
C LYS A 87 4.87 -7.64 9.68
N ASP A 88 6.06 -7.08 9.61
CA ASP A 88 6.84 -6.87 8.38
C ASP A 88 8.23 -7.51 8.53
N PRO A 89 8.83 -8.07 7.46
CA PRO A 89 8.37 -8.13 6.06
C PRO A 89 7.41 -9.29 5.73
N LEU A 90 6.58 -9.10 4.68
CA LEU A 90 5.75 -10.14 4.07
C LEU A 90 6.46 -10.84 2.91
N ILE A 91 6.65 -12.15 3.02
CA ILE A 91 7.26 -13.02 2.01
C ILE A 91 6.16 -13.80 1.28
N VAL A 92 6.07 -13.59 -0.03
CA VAL A 92 5.11 -14.30 -0.88
C VAL A 92 5.82 -15.38 -1.70
N TYR A 93 5.34 -16.63 -1.59
CA TYR A 93 5.88 -17.80 -2.28
C TYR A 93 4.83 -18.50 -3.16
N GLY A 94 5.30 -19.11 -4.25
CA GLY A 94 4.43 -19.77 -5.24
C GLY A 94 4.63 -21.29 -5.36
N THR A 95 5.68 -21.85 -4.78
CA THR A 95 5.95 -23.30 -4.83
C THR A 95 5.04 -24.07 -3.88
N LYS A 96 4.60 -25.27 -4.29
CA LYS A 96 3.83 -26.20 -3.45
C LYS A 96 4.78 -26.90 -2.47
N GLY A 97 5.37 -26.15 -1.54
CA GLY A 97 6.35 -26.66 -0.58
C GLY A 97 6.33 -25.88 0.72
N ALA A 98 6.02 -26.54 1.82
CA ALA A 98 5.88 -25.93 3.16
C ALA A 98 7.21 -25.61 3.86
N LYS A 99 8.36 -25.85 3.21
CA LYS A 99 9.70 -25.70 3.82
C LYS A 99 9.99 -24.24 4.20
N ILE A 100 9.70 -23.33 3.28
CA ILE A 100 9.80 -21.88 3.51
C ILE A 100 8.94 -21.43 4.71
N VAL A 101 7.73 -21.98 4.86
CA VAL A 101 6.85 -21.64 5.99
C VAL A 101 7.51 -22.05 7.31
N LYS A 102 8.16 -23.21 7.37
CA LYS A 102 8.88 -23.65 8.58
C LYS A 102 10.10 -22.79 8.86
N ALA A 103 10.86 -22.41 7.82
CA ALA A 103 12.08 -21.63 7.97
C ALA A 103 11.83 -20.20 8.48
N PHE A 104 10.76 -19.56 8.03
CA PHE A 104 10.46 -18.16 8.39
C PHE A 104 9.48 -18.02 9.57
N ARG A 105 8.77 -19.09 9.98
CA ARG A 105 7.80 -19.03 11.11
C ARG A 105 8.40 -18.59 12.44
N ASN A 106 9.69 -18.89 12.68
CA ASN A 106 10.36 -18.55 13.94
C ASN A 106 11.07 -17.18 13.90
N VAL A 107 11.04 -16.49 12.76
CA VAL A 107 11.60 -15.14 12.67
C VAL A 107 10.53 -14.17 13.17
N PRO A 108 10.86 -13.27 14.13
CA PRO A 108 9.88 -12.32 14.66
C PRO A 108 9.34 -11.45 13.54
N ASP A 109 8.03 -11.19 13.60
CA ASP A 109 7.28 -10.27 12.72
C ASP A 109 7.33 -10.51 11.20
N VAL A 110 8.08 -11.52 10.73
CA VAL A 110 8.03 -11.97 9.33
C VAL A 110 6.75 -12.76 9.07
N GLU A 111 5.97 -12.33 8.08
CA GLU A 111 4.81 -13.08 7.62
C GLU A 111 5.08 -13.81 6.31
N VAL A 112 4.49 -15.00 6.17
CA VAL A 112 4.58 -15.79 4.94
C VAL A 112 3.18 -15.98 4.36
N ALA A 113 3.05 -15.82 3.04
CA ALA A 113 1.81 -16.03 2.31
C ALA A 113 2.03 -16.78 0.99
N ASN A 114 1.05 -17.60 0.61
CA ASN A 114 1.05 -18.29 -0.68
C ASN A 114 0.33 -17.42 -1.72
N VAL A 115 0.89 -17.29 -2.93
CA VAL A 115 0.31 -16.54 -4.06
C VAL A 115 -1.14 -16.95 -4.36
N GLU A 116 -1.47 -18.25 -4.26
CA GLU A 116 -2.81 -18.75 -4.56
C GLU A 116 -3.83 -18.41 -3.46
N LYS A 117 -3.36 -18.21 -2.22
CA LYS A 117 -4.17 -17.99 -1.02
C LYS A 117 -3.75 -16.69 -0.32
N LEU A 118 -3.62 -15.61 -1.09
CA LEU A 118 -3.33 -14.30 -0.54
C LEU A 118 -4.52 -13.76 0.25
N ASN A 119 -4.23 -13.11 1.37
CA ASN A 119 -5.22 -12.52 2.27
C ASN A 119 -4.97 -11.01 2.40
N LEU A 120 -6.04 -10.23 2.37
CA LEU A 120 -5.99 -8.77 2.44
C LEU A 120 -5.40 -8.31 3.77
N LEU A 121 -5.71 -9.03 4.85
CA LEU A 121 -5.23 -8.71 6.19
C LEU A 121 -3.69 -8.85 6.33
N LYS A 122 -3.07 -9.68 5.49
CA LYS A 122 -1.61 -9.85 5.47
C LYS A 122 -0.93 -8.81 4.59
N LEU A 123 -1.53 -8.53 3.42
CA LEU A 123 -1.04 -7.50 2.48
C LEU A 123 -1.18 -6.09 3.04
N ALA A 124 -2.26 -5.82 3.77
CA ALA A 124 -2.58 -4.51 4.32
C ALA A 124 -2.99 -4.61 5.80
N ALA A 125 -2.01 -4.90 6.67
CA ALA A 125 -2.24 -4.90 8.11
C ALA A 125 -2.67 -3.51 8.59
N GLY A 126 -3.72 -3.46 9.41
CA GLY A 126 -4.32 -2.18 9.85
C GLY A 126 -4.98 -1.37 8.74
N GLY A 127 -5.07 -1.89 7.50
CA GLY A 127 -5.57 -1.16 6.34
C GLY A 127 -4.52 -0.30 5.63
N HIS A 128 -3.24 -0.40 6.02
CA HIS A 128 -2.14 0.30 5.36
C HIS A 128 -1.61 -0.49 4.17
N LEU A 129 -1.47 0.15 3.01
CA LEU A 129 -0.89 -0.47 1.81
C LEU A 129 0.64 -0.36 1.84
N GLY A 130 1.35 -1.28 1.18
CA GLY A 130 2.80 -1.17 0.98
C GLY A 130 3.66 -2.25 1.65
N ARG A 131 3.18 -3.49 1.76
CA ARG A 131 3.94 -4.60 2.35
C ARG A 131 4.34 -5.57 1.26
N PHE A 132 5.60 -5.63 0.82
CA PHE A 132 5.94 -6.55 -0.27
C PHE A 132 7.40 -6.95 -0.44
N THR A 133 7.68 -8.26 -0.30
CA THR A 133 8.84 -8.95 -0.87
C THR A 133 8.37 -10.24 -1.55
N MET A 134 8.77 -10.49 -2.79
CA MET A 134 8.28 -11.60 -3.62
C MET A 134 9.35 -12.59 -4.02
N SER A 135 8.97 -13.86 -4.09
CA SER A 135 9.70 -14.91 -4.81
C SER A 135 8.90 -15.53 -5.95
N ALA A 136 7.67 -15.06 -6.23
CA ALA A 136 6.74 -15.72 -7.15
C ALA A 136 5.88 -14.73 -7.94
N PHE A 137 6.53 -13.76 -8.58
CA PHE A 137 5.89 -12.69 -9.35
C PHE A 137 5.12 -13.23 -10.56
N GLU A 138 5.70 -14.17 -11.32
CA GLU A 138 5.11 -14.73 -12.54
C GLU A 138 3.75 -15.43 -12.31
N LYS A 139 3.55 -16.00 -11.12
CA LYS A 139 2.28 -16.66 -10.77
C LYS A 139 1.15 -15.66 -10.50
N LEU A 140 1.43 -14.39 -10.25
CA LEU A 140 0.38 -13.39 -10.07
C LEU A 140 -0.42 -13.20 -11.34
N ASP A 141 0.21 -13.19 -12.51
CA ASP A 141 -0.47 -12.98 -13.79
C ASP A 141 -1.44 -14.13 -14.09
N SER A 142 -1.10 -15.37 -13.76
CA SER A 142 -2.05 -16.50 -13.89
C SER A 142 -3.21 -16.44 -12.88
N VAL A 143 -2.98 -15.90 -11.68
CA VAL A 143 -3.98 -15.85 -10.60
C VAL A 143 -4.92 -14.64 -10.75
N TYR A 144 -4.39 -13.50 -11.18
CA TYR A 144 -5.07 -12.21 -11.24
C TYR A 144 -5.17 -11.61 -12.65
N GLY A 145 -4.74 -12.32 -13.69
CA GLY A 145 -4.88 -11.88 -15.08
C GLY A 145 -4.16 -10.56 -15.38
N PHE A 146 -4.41 -10.06 -16.59
CA PHE A 146 -4.02 -8.73 -17.03
C PHE A 146 -5.20 -8.11 -17.79
N PHE A 147 -5.16 -6.80 -18.10
CA PHE A 147 -6.29 -6.09 -18.72
C PHE A 147 -6.92 -6.81 -19.93
N ASP A 148 -6.11 -7.51 -20.75
CA ASP A 148 -6.57 -8.19 -21.96
C ASP A 148 -6.75 -9.72 -21.80
N LYS A 149 -6.36 -10.30 -20.65
CA LYS A 149 -6.36 -11.75 -20.43
C LYS A 149 -7.33 -12.12 -19.31
N SER A 150 -8.34 -12.91 -19.67
CA SER A 150 -9.28 -13.49 -18.72
C SER A 150 -8.61 -14.50 -17.77
N PHE A 151 -9.15 -14.61 -16.57
CA PHE A 151 -8.58 -15.33 -15.44
C PHE A 151 -8.81 -16.84 -15.52
N GLU A 152 -7.80 -17.65 -15.20
CA GLU A 152 -7.93 -19.12 -15.19
C GLU A 152 -8.59 -19.65 -13.90
N LYS A 153 -8.22 -19.11 -12.73
CA LYS A 153 -8.65 -19.65 -11.42
C LYS A 153 -9.89 -18.97 -10.82
N LYS A 154 -10.15 -17.71 -11.15
CA LYS A 154 -11.25 -16.91 -10.59
C LYS A 154 -12.29 -16.61 -11.66
N LYS A 155 -13.26 -17.51 -11.80
CA LYS A 155 -14.35 -17.38 -12.79
C LYS A 155 -15.07 -16.03 -12.66
N GLY A 156 -15.21 -15.33 -13.77
CA GLY A 156 -15.98 -14.08 -13.89
C GLY A 156 -15.43 -12.89 -13.10
N TYR A 157 -14.16 -12.93 -12.69
CA TYR A 157 -13.48 -11.73 -12.22
C TYR A 157 -12.85 -11.03 -13.41
N GLU A 158 -12.89 -9.70 -13.41
CA GLU A 158 -12.22 -8.86 -14.41
C GLU A 158 -11.34 -7.87 -13.67
N PHE A 159 -10.20 -7.53 -14.26
CA PHE A 159 -9.32 -6.53 -13.68
C PHE A 159 -10.05 -5.18 -13.70
N PRO A 160 -9.99 -4.39 -12.62
CA PRO A 160 -10.77 -3.16 -12.60
C PRO A 160 -10.30 -2.16 -13.66
N GLY A 161 -11.23 -1.61 -14.42
CA GLY A 161 -10.94 -0.57 -15.40
C GLY A 161 -10.32 0.66 -14.75
N LEU A 162 -9.25 1.17 -15.36
CA LEU A 162 -8.60 2.42 -14.92
C LEU A 162 -9.54 3.60 -15.21
N LYS A 163 -9.82 4.43 -14.19
CA LYS A 163 -10.62 5.65 -14.37
C LYS A 163 -9.89 6.73 -15.18
N MET A 164 -8.56 6.74 -15.08
CA MET A 164 -7.67 7.66 -15.80
C MET A 164 -6.51 6.85 -16.37
N VAL A 165 -6.13 7.13 -17.61
CA VAL A 165 -4.98 6.48 -18.26
C VAL A 165 -3.67 6.92 -17.60
N SER A 166 -3.56 8.20 -17.25
CA SER A 166 -2.43 8.76 -16.51
C SER A 166 -2.91 9.37 -15.20
N SER A 167 -2.30 8.99 -14.07
CA SER A 167 -2.56 9.57 -12.75
C SER A 167 -1.72 10.82 -12.47
N TYR A 168 -0.75 11.14 -13.33
CA TYR A 168 0.18 12.24 -13.10
C TYR A 168 -0.42 13.58 -13.56
N LEU A 169 -1.23 14.16 -12.67
CA LEU A 169 -1.97 15.40 -12.91
C LEU A 169 -1.07 16.58 -13.26
N ALA A 170 0.12 16.68 -12.67
CA ALA A 170 1.03 17.79 -12.93
C ALA A 170 1.43 17.89 -14.41
N ARG A 171 1.68 16.75 -15.08
CA ARG A 171 1.96 16.75 -16.54
C ARG A 171 0.74 17.13 -17.36
N ILE A 172 -0.44 16.66 -16.96
CA ILE A 172 -1.68 16.97 -17.68
C ILE A 172 -1.96 18.47 -17.58
N ILE A 173 -1.84 19.04 -16.39
CA ILE A 173 -2.06 20.47 -16.14
C ILE A 173 -1.01 21.31 -16.85
N ASN A 174 0.27 20.92 -16.78
CA ASN A 174 1.39 21.66 -17.37
C ASN A 174 1.64 21.31 -18.85
N SER A 175 0.69 20.66 -19.50
CA SER A 175 0.80 20.31 -20.92
C SER A 175 0.52 21.54 -21.79
N ASP A 176 1.19 21.61 -22.95
CA ASP A 176 1.04 22.74 -23.88
C ASP A 176 -0.40 22.84 -24.41
N GLU A 177 -1.08 21.70 -24.57
CA GLU A 177 -2.47 21.63 -25.01
C GLU A 177 -3.39 22.35 -24.02
N VAL A 178 -3.19 22.15 -22.71
CA VAL A 178 -3.97 22.82 -21.67
C VAL A 178 -3.57 24.30 -21.58
N HIS A 179 -2.28 24.61 -21.54
CA HIS A 179 -1.81 25.98 -21.40
C HIS A 179 -2.11 26.88 -22.61
N SER A 180 -2.29 26.32 -23.81
CA SER A 180 -2.71 27.07 -25.00
C SER A 180 -4.14 27.63 -24.90
N ILE A 181 -4.99 27.00 -24.08
CA ILE A 181 -6.42 27.35 -23.94
C ILE A 181 -6.70 28.08 -22.62
N VAL A 182 -5.91 27.81 -21.58
CA VAL A 182 -6.14 28.34 -20.23
C VAL A 182 -5.98 29.86 -20.19
N ARG A 183 -6.99 30.53 -19.61
CA ARG A 183 -6.96 31.97 -19.37
C ARG A 183 -5.96 32.30 -18.25
N SER A 184 -5.33 33.47 -18.36
CA SER A 184 -4.46 33.98 -17.31
C SER A 184 -5.19 34.09 -15.96
N ILE A 185 -4.45 33.84 -14.89
CA ILE A 185 -4.96 33.92 -13.53
C ILE A 185 -5.29 35.40 -13.25
N LYS A 186 -6.52 35.66 -12.79
CA LYS A 186 -6.95 37.00 -12.39
C LYS A 186 -6.64 37.22 -10.92
N ASP A 187 -5.97 38.33 -10.62
CA ASP A 187 -5.77 38.75 -9.23
C ASP A 187 -7.10 39.19 -8.61
N TYR A 188 -7.48 38.55 -7.52
CA TYR A 188 -8.68 38.93 -6.78
C TYR A 188 -8.35 40.03 -5.78
N LYS A 189 -8.92 41.23 -5.99
CA LYS A 189 -8.83 42.32 -5.01
C LYS A 189 -9.82 42.04 -3.88
N ARG A 190 -9.33 41.92 -2.65
CA ARG A 190 -10.21 41.83 -1.46
C ARG A 190 -11.10 43.07 -1.39
N ALA A 191 -12.35 42.86 -1.01
CA ALA A 191 -13.26 43.97 -0.72
C ALA A 191 -12.64 44.84 0.39
N LYS A 192 -12.48 46.14 0.11
CA LYS A 192 -11.97 47.08 1.09
C LYS A 192 -13.08 47.37 2.10
N LEU A 193 -12.80 47.15 3.38
CA LEU A 193 -13.68 47.63 4.46
C LEU A 193 -13.73 49.16 4.42
N LYS A 194 -14.93 49.71 4.34
CA LYS A 194 -15.14 51.16 4.47
C LYS A 194 -14.86 51.55 5.92
N LYS A 195 -13.80 52.33 6.12
CA LYS A 195 -13.40 52.83 7.43
C LYS A 195 -13.87 54.27 7.59
N ASN A 196 -14.23 54.66 8.82
CA ASN A 196 -14.68 56.01 9.10
C ASN A 196 -13.46 56.97 9.16
N PRO A 197 -13.38 58.01 8.29
CA PRO A 197 -12.25 58.93 8.26
C PRO A 197 -12.18 59.84 9.49
N LEU A 198 -13.30 60.06 10.19
CA LEU A 198 -13.35 60.92 11.39
C LEU A 198 -12.74 60.24 12.63
N SER A 199 -12.78 58.90 12.68
CA SER A 199 -12.24 58.13 13.81
C SER A 199 -10.81 57.64 13.59
N MET A 200 -10.27 57.73 12.37
CA MET A 200 -8.91 57.29 12.02
C MET A 200 -8.19 58.34 11.16
N SER A 201 -7.29 59.11 11.77
CA SER A 201 -6.54 60.20 11.14
C SER A 201 -5.74 59.79 9.90
N ALA A 202 -5.16 58.57 9.89
CA ALA A 202 -4.36 58.05 8.78
C ALA A 202 -5.16 57.78 7.48
N ILE A 203 -6.49 57.80 7.55
CA ILE A 203 -7.37 57.58 6.38
C ILE A 203 -7.85 58.92 5.82
N GLY A 204 -8.10 59.91 6.69
CA GLY A 204 -8.45 61.27 6.27
C GLY A 204 -7.38 61.96 5.43
N SER A 205 -6.09 61.66 5.66
CA SER A 205 -4.98 62.19 4.85
C SER A 205 -4.80 61.49 3.50
N ARG A 206 -5.37 60.29 3.29
CA ARG A 206 -5.32 59.53 2.03
C ARG A 206 -6.54 59.75 1.13
N SER A 207 -7.61 60.32 1.67
CA SER A 207 -8.87 60.55 0.96
C SER A 207 -9.02 61.97 0.41
N ASN A 208 -8.10 62.88 0.77
CA ASN A 208 -8.01 64.22 0.22
C ASN A 208 -7.02 64.26 -0.94
#